data_AF-A0A969E1Z6-F1
#
_entry.id   AF-A0A969E1Z6-F1
#
_cell.length_a   1.000
_cell.length_b   1.000
_cell.length_c   1.000
_cell.angle_alpha   90.00
_cell.angle_beta   90.00
_cell.angle_gamma   90.00
#
_symmetry.space_group_name_H-M   'P 1'
#
loop_
_entity.id
_entity.type
_entity.pdbx_description
1 polymer ?
#
loop_
_entity_poly.entity_id
_entity_poly.type
_entity_poly.pdbx_seq_one_letter_code
_entity_poly.pdbx_strand_id
1 'polypeptide(L)'
;MHEKGVFSLENVSEILRGMPRMEKLAVKDDKARTFITNDDNRDDMVALVYDVTYGIVRDHVDTLVLLDDSIVRGTTLKNSIIRIMARLKPKKIVIVSSAPQIRYPDCYGIDMSKMGDFVAFQAIIRLLRERGIEEKLDEVYEKCKAQEGLPKEKVKNHVKELYDLFDYGEVTKKIAEIVTPENIIPSVEVVYQTLEGLHNACTNNKGDWYFSGNFPTPGGNCVVNKSFINYMENKNVRAY
;
A
#
# COMPACT_ATOMS: atom_id res chain seq x y z
N MET A 1 -6.35 -18.80 46.37
CA MET A 1 -5.09 -19.46 46.77
C MET A 1 -4.04 -19.06 45.76
N HIS A 2 -3.05 -18.27 46.18
CA HIS A 2 -1.89 -17.93 45.35
C HIS A 2 -0.97 -19.16 45.28
N GLU A 3 -1.06 -19.93 44.21
CA GLU A 3 0.02 -20.84 43.85
C GLU A 3 1.21 -20.00 43.36
N LYS A 4 2.28 -19.99 44.14
CA LYS A 4 3.59 -19.53 43.68
C LYS A 4 4.07 -20.54 42.64
N GLY A 5 3.70 -20.33 41.38
CA GLY A 5 4.18 -21.12 40.26
C GLY A 5 5.70 -21.06 40.20
N VAL A 6 6.35 -22.21 40.34
CA VAL A 6 7.79 -22.34 40.18
C VAL A 6 8.10 -22.11 38.69
N PHE A 7 8.84 -21.04 38.37
CA PHE A 7 9.30 -20.79 37.01
C PHE A 7 10.37 -21.83 36.62
N SER A 8 9.98 -22.91 35.95
CA SER A 8 10.92 -23.79 35.25
C SER A 8 11.25 -23.20 33.88
N LEU A 9 12.45 -23.48 33.36
CA LEU A 9 12.85 -23.06 32.00
C LEU A 9 11.89 -23.59 30.93
N GLU A 10 11.29 -24.75 31.17
CA GLU A 10 10.29 -25.37 30.30
C GLU A 10 8.98 -24.57 30.28
N ASN A 11 8.45 -24.20 31.45
CA ASN A 11 7.22 -23.41 31.54
C ASN A 11 7.41 -21.99 30.96
N VAL A 12 8.59 -21.40 31.15
CA VAL A 12 8.93 -20.10 30.54
C VAL A 12 9.07 -20.23 29.03
N SER A 13 9.70 -21.30 28.52
CA SER A 13 9.80 -21.55 27.08
C SER A 13 8.43 -21.76 26.43
N GLU A 14 7.52 -22.46 27.10
CA GLU A 14 6.17 -22.72 26.61
C GLU A 14 5.34 -21.43 26.48
N ILE A 15 5.43 -20.54 27.47
CA ILE A 15 4.79 -19.21 27.43
C ILE A 15 5.38 -18.36 26.28
N LEU A 16 6.71 -18.37 26.12
CA LEU A 16 7.39 -17.56 25.11
C LEU A 16 7.21 -18.09 23.69
N ARG A 17 6.92 -19.38 23.48
CA ARG A 17 6.68 -19.96 22.15
C ARG A 17 5.50 -19.33 21.41
N GLY A 18 4.52 -18.81 22.14
CA GLY A 18 3.35 -18.13 21.56
C GLY A 18 3.56 -16.64 21.30
N MET A 19 4.65 -16.05 21.80
CA MET A 19 4.87 -14.60 21.71
C MET A 19 5.68 -14.24 20.45
N PRO A 20 5.25 -13.23 19.66
CA PRO A 20 6.06 -12.74 18.57
C PRO A 20 7.36 -12.12 19.11
N ARG A 21 8.48 -12.43 18.47
CA ARG A 21 9.75 -11.74 18.75
C ARG A 21 9.70 -10.35 18.14
N MET A 22 9.81 -9.33 19.00
CA MET A 22 9.82 -7.93 18.59
C MET A 22 11.25 -7.42 18.61
N GLU A 23 11.79 -7.12 17.43
CA GLU A 23 13.17 -6.72 17.26
C GLU A 23 13.25 -5.55 16.30
N LYS A 24 14.21 -4.64 16.52
CA LYS A 24 14.46 -3.54 15.58
C LYS A 24 15.30 -4.07 14.40
N LEU A 25 14.63 -4.57 13.38
CA LEU A 25 15.26 -5.18 12.20
C LEU A 25 15.74 -4.17 11.17
N ALA A 26 14.98 -3.10 10.96
CA ALA A 26 15.33 -2.02 10.03
C ALA A 26 15.71 -0.77 10.83
N VAL A 27 16.90 -0.24 10.58
CA VAL A 27 17.34 1.04 11.13
C VAL A 27 17.45 2.03 9.98
N LYS A 28 16.61 3.07 10.01
CA LYS A 28 16.67 4.18 9.07
C LYS A 28 17.67 5.21 9.58
N ASP A 29 18.70 5.53 8.79
CA ASP A 29 19.59 6.65 9.07
C ASP A 29 19.05 7.93 8.39
N ASP A 30 18.32 8.76 9.17
CA ASP A 30 17.64 9.97 8.69
C ASP A 30 18.58 11.09 8.20
N LYS A 31 19.90 10.87 8.18
CA LYS A 31 20.90 11.93 7.91
C LYS A 31 21.24 12.15 6.44
N ALA A 32 20.86 11.27 5.53
CA ALA A 32 21.19 11.42 4.11
C ALA A 32 20.14 12.25 3.36
N ARG A 33 20.31 13.58 3.31
CA ARG A 33 19.65 14.39 2.27
C ARG A 33 20.42 14.22 0.96
N THR A 34 19.84 13.54 -0.02
CA THR A 34 20.41 13.48 -1.38
C THR A 34 20.29 14.85 -2.03
N PHE A 35 21.40 15.58 -2.12
CA PHE A 35 21.50 16.81 -2.91
C PHE A 35 21.50 16.45 -4.40
N ILE A 36 20.47 16.93 -5.12
CA ILE A 36 20.29 16.98 -6.58
C ILE A 36 20.99 15.85 -7.37
N THR A 37 20.24 14.79 -7.66
CA THR A 37 20.62 13.70 -8.58
C THR A 37 19.42 13.35 -9.46
N ASN A 38 19.68 12.98 -10.73
CA ASN A 38 18.65 12.52 -11.68
C ASN A 38 17.82 11.36 -11.09
N ASP A 39 16.52 11.32 -11.37
CA ASP A 39 15.57 10.35 -10.80
C ASP A 39 16.03 8.89 -10.94
N ASP A 40 16.78 8.56 -12.00
CA ASP A 40 17.29 7.21 -12.26
C ASP A 40 18.35 6.72 -11.25
N ASN A 41 19.07 7.62 -10.59
CA ASN A 41 20.12 7.26 -9.60
C ASN A 41 19.63 7.30 -8.14
N ARG A 42 18.35 7.65 -7.91
CA ARG A 42 17.80 7.77 -6.55
C ARG A 42 17.51 6.42 -5.90
N ASP A 43 17.06 5.44 -6.69
CA ASP A 43 16.69 4.11 -6.18
C ASP A 43 17.86 3.38 -5.51
N ASP A 44 19.09 3.54 -6.03
CA ASP A 44 20.29 2.96 -5.42
C ASP A 44 20.71 3.64 -4.11
N MET A 45 20.40 4.93 -3.93
CA MET A 45 20.73 5.67 -2.71
C MET A 45 19.82 5.34 -1.53
N VAL A 46 18.58 4.89 -1.76
CA VAL A 46 17.68 4.49 -0.67
C VAL A 46 18.18 3.21 0.02
N ALA A 47 18.90 2.34 -0.70
CA ALA A 47 19.53 1.16 -0.12
C ALA A 47 20.63 1.50 0.91
N LEU A 48 21.20 2.71 0.86
CA LEU A 48 22.20 3.20 1.82
C LEU A 48 21.55 3.82 3.09
N VAL A 49 20.24 4.05 3.09
CA VAL A 49 19.51 4.68 4.20
C VAL A 49 19.07 3.66 5.25
N TYR A 50 19.00 2.37 4.89
CA TYR A 50 18.51 1.32 5.77
C TYR A 50 19.60 0.29 6.07
N ASP A 51 19.94 0.16 7.35
CA ASP A 51 20.77 -0.92 7.87
C ASP A 51 19.92 -2.02 8.51
N VAL A 52 20.44 -3.26 8.53
CA VAL A 52 19.76 -4.43 9.09
C VAL A 52 20.58 -5.12 10.16
N THR A 53 19.89 -5.53 11.22
CA THR A 53 20.53 -6.28 12.30
C THR A 53 20.64 -7.76 11.93
N TYR A 54 21.85 -8.22 11.64
CA TYR A 54 22.14 -9.63 11.31
C TYR A 54 22.12 -10.53 12.56
N GLY A 55 21.83 -11.82 12.36
CA GLY A 55 21.88 -12.85 13.41
C GLY A 55 20.60 -13.02 14.23
N ILE A 56 19.60 -12.15 14.04
CA ILE A 56 18.29 -12.24 14.72
C ILE A 56 17.34 -13.20 13.99
N VAL A 57 17.40 -13.18 12.66
CA VAL A 57 16.55 -13.97 11.76
C VAL A 57 17.23 -15.30 11.49
N ARG A 58 16.52 -16.40 11.71
CA ARG A 58 16.97 -17.75 11.35
C ARG A 58 16.63 -17.99 9.88
N ASP A 59 17.68 -18.18 9.09
CA ASP A 59 17.60 -18.48 7.66
C ASP A 59 16.54 -19.54 7.36
N HIS A 60 15.61 -19.21 6.47
CA HIS A 60 14.55 -20.04 5.90
C HIS A 60 13.55 -20.63 6.92
N VAL A 61 13.64 -20.23 8.18
CA VAL A 61 12.72 -20.68 9.25
C VAL A 61 11.76 -19.57 9.64
N ASP A 62 12.27 -18.37 9.85
CA ASP A 62 11.48 -17.28 10.42
C ASP A 62 10.65 -16.54 9.37
N THR A 63 9.44 -16.13 9.78
CA THR A 63 8.60 -15.21 9.03
C THR A 63 8.82 -13.81 9.57
N LEU A 64 9.18 -12.87 8.70
CA LEU A 64 9.26 -11.46 9.06
C LEU A 64 7.90 -10.80 8.86
N VAL A 65 7.45 -10.07 9.88
CA VAL A 65 6.25 -9.24 9.82
C VAL A 65 6.70 -7.80 9.96
N LEU A 66 6.50 -6.99 8.93
CA LEU A 66 6.89 -5.59 8.87
C LEU A 66 5.63 -4.74 8.91
N LEU A 67 5.51 -3.86 9.89
CA LEU A 67 4.40 -2.93 10.00
C LEU A 67 4.79 -1.59 9.37
N ASP A 68 3.95 -1.12 8.45
CA ASP A 68 4.09 0.20 7.82
C ASP A 68 2.80 1.01 8.00
N ASP A 69 2.90 2.33 7.92
CA ASP A 69 1.73 3.20 8.07
C ASP A 69 0.73 2.98 6.92
N SER A 70 1.23 2.96 5.69
CA SER A 70 0.45 2.96 4.47
C SER A 70 1.29 2.56 3.27
N ILE A 71 0.62 2.13 2.20
CA ILE A 71 1.29 1.80 0.93
C ILE A 71 0.65 2.63 -0.18
N VAL A 72 1.34 3.70 -0.59
CA VAL A 72 0.88 4.60 -1.67
C VAL A 72 1.36 4.11 -3.03
N ARG A 73 2.65 4.31 -3.34
CA ARG A 73 3.25 3.96 -4.64
C ARG A 73 3.82 2.55 -4.69
N GLY A 74 4.14 1.97 -3.52
CA GLY A 74 4.77 0.65 -3.40
C GLY A 74 6.25 0.58 -3.82
N THR A 75 6.81 1.63 -4.44
CA THR A 75 8.20 1.67 -4.90
C THR A 75 9.21 1.55 -3.76
N THR A 76 9.01 2.23 -2.63
CA THR A 76 9.89 2.11 -1.45
C THR A 76 9.94 0.69 -0.90
N LEU A 77 8.78 0.00 -0.86
CA LEU A 77 8.72 -1.40 -0.46
C LEU A 77 9.50 -2.30 -1.43
N LYS A 78 9.23 -2.14 -2.73
CA LYS A 78 9.85 -2.94 -3.79
C LYS A 78 11.35 -2.71 -3.93
N ASN A 79 11.76 -1.46 -4.05
CA ASN A 79 13.14 -1.12 -4.40
C ASN A 79 14.07 -1.18 -3.19
N SER A 80 13.53 -1.05 -1.97
CA SER A 80 14.36 -0.93 -0.78
C SER A 80 13.99 -1.94 0.30
N ILE A 81 12.84 -1.78 0.97
CA ILE A 81 12.55 -2.51 2.21
C ILE A 81 12.55 -4.03 1.99
N ILE A 82 11.79 -4.53 1.02
CA ILE A 82 11.68 -5.97 0.77
C ILE A 82 13.01 -6.55 0.28
N ARG A 83 13.72 -5.85 -0.62
CA ARG A 83 15.04 -6.29 -1.10
C ARG A 83 16.05 -6.42 0.03
N ILE A 84 16.08 -5.47 0.95
CA ILE A 84 17.00 -5.45 2.08
C ILE A 84 16.64 -6.55 3.07
N MET A 85 15.36 -6.69 3.42
CA MET A 85 14.88 -7.74 4.35
C MET A 85 15.07 -9.15 3.79
N ALA A 86 14.98 -9.32 2.47
CA ALA A 86 15.25 -10.61 1.82
C ALA A 86 16.69 -11.10 2.02
N ARG A 87 17.66 -10.21 2.28
CA ARG A 87 19.06 -10.58 2.59
C ARG A 87 19.20 -11.31 3.91
N LEU A 88 18.25 -11.14 4.82
CA LEU A 88 18.13 -11.90 6.08
C LEU A 88 17.59 -13.32 5.86
N LYS A 89 17.32 -13.69 4.60
CA LYS A 89 16.82 -15.01 4.16
C LYS A 89 15.65 -15.54 4.98
N PRO A 90 14.60 -14.75 5.25
CA PRO A 90 13.44 -15.28 5.95
C PRO A 90 12.75 -16.36 5.09
N LYS A 91 11.89 -17.16 5.72
CA LYS A 91 10.97 -18.05 5.00
C LYS A 91 9.95 -17.25 4.17
N LYS A 92 9.42 -16.18 4.78
CA LYS A 92 8.34 -15.35 4.25
C LYS A 92 8.46 -13.93 4.81
N ILE A 93 8.06 -12.95 4.03
CA ILE A 93 7.90 -11.56 4.44
C ILE A 93 6.41 -11.21 4.38
N VAL A 94 5.86 -10.68 5.46
CA VAL A 94 4.49 -10.18 5.53
C VAL A 94 4.55 -8.69 5.81
N ILE A 95 4.09 -7.87 4.85
CA ILE A 95 3.94 -6.44 5.03
C ILE A 95 2.53 -6.18 5.57
N VAL A 96 2.43 -5.50 6.70
CA VAL A 96 1.16 -5.13 7.32
C VAL A 96 1.02 -3.62 7.21
N SER A 97 0.08 -3.16 6.39
CA SER A 97 -0.31 -1.74 6.30
C SER A 97 -1.36 -1.45 7.36
N SER A 98 -1.08 -0.50 8.24
CA SER A 98 -2.06 -0.05 9.25
C SER A 98 -3.19 0.81 8.66
N ALA A 99 -3.05 1.29 7.42
CA ALA A 99 -4.12 1.89 6.63
C ALA A 99 -4.73 0.90 5.61
N PRO A 100 -5.98 1.10 5.17
CA PRO A 100 -6.54 0.41 4.00
C PRO A 100 -5.82 0.76 2.69
N GLN A 101 -6.18 0.05 1.61
CA GLN A 101 -5.66 0.36 0.27
C GLN A 101 -6.00 1.79 -0.15
N ILE A 102 -4.98 2.59 -0.49
CA ILE A 102 -5.15 3.94 -1.04
C ILE A 102 -5.52 3.80 -2.51
N ARG A 103 -6.78 4.13 -2.84
CA ARG A 103 -7.41 3.85 -4.13
C ARG A 103 -7.70 5.09 -4.96
N TYR A 104 -7.91 6.24 -4.32
CA TYR A 104 -8.36 7.47 -4.96
C TYR A 104 -7.49 8.67 -4.55
N PRO A 105 -7.39 9.71 -5.39
CA PRO A 105 -6.59 10.87 -5.09
C PRO A 105 -7.21 11.72 -3.99
N ASP A 106 -6.36 12.42 -3.25
CA ASP A 106 -6.77 13.43 -2.28
C ASP A 106 -6.87 14.82 -2.94
N CYS A 107 -7.84 15.60 -2.48
CA CYS A 107 -8.05 16.99 -2.90
C CYS A 107 -8.20 17.96 -1.72
N TYR A 108 -7.84 17.54 -0.50
CA TYR A 108 -8.03 18.31 0.73
C TYR A 108 -6.72 18.68 1.42
N GLY A 109 -5.59 18.53 0.72
CA GLY A 109 -4.29 19.06 1.13
C GLY A 109 -3.18 18.02 1.26
N ILE A 110 -3.47 16.74 1.02
CA ILE A 110 -2.47 15.66 1.01
C ILE A 110 -1.96 15.48 -0.43
N ASP A 111 -0.64 15.36 -0.62
CA ASP A 111 -0.02 15.24 -1.94
C ASP A 111 -0.17 13.82 -2.53
N MET A 112 -1.40 13.46 -2.87
CA MET A 112 -1.80 12.21 -3.51
C MET A 112 -2.73 12.51 -4.68
N SER A 113 -2.24 13.21 -5.71
CA SER A 113 -3.11 13.78 -6.76
C SER A 113 -3.17 12.97 -8.06
N LYS A 114 -2.21 12.07 -8.28
CA LYS A 114 -2.04 11.32 -9.54
C LYS A 114 -2.43 9.86 -9.35
N MET A 115 -3.56 9.47 -9.93
CA MET A 115 -4.11 8.12 -9.78
C MET A 115 -3.17 7.02 -10.28
N GLY A 116 -2.44 7.28 -11.39
CA GLY A 116 -1.46 6.34 -11.95
C GLY A 116 -0.31 5.97 -11.01
N ASP A 117 -0.04 6.80 -9.99
CA ASP A 117 1.02 6.55 -9.01
C ASP A 117 0.60 5.55 -7.92
N PHE A 118 -0.69 5.25 -7.75
CA PHE A 118 -1.15 4.38 -6.68
C PHE A 118 -0.98 2.91 -7.04
N VAL A 119 -0.35 2.14 -6.14
CA VAL A 119 -0.13 0.71 -6.36
C VAL A 119 -1.44 -0.06 -6.47
N ALA A 120 -2.48 0.35 -5.74
CA ALA A 120 -3.81 -0.26 -5.83
C ALA A 120 -4.47 0.00 -7.20
N PHE A 121 -4.26 1.19 -7.77
CA PHE A 121 -4.74 1.49 -9.11
C PHE A 121 -3.95 0.70 -10.17
N GLN A 122 -2.62 0.64 -10.06
CA GLN A 122 -1.79 -0.20 -10.93
C GLN A 122 -2.19 -1.68 -10.86
N ALA A 123 -2.58 -2.17 -9.68
CA ALA A 123 -3.07 -3.52 -9.49
C ALA A 123 -4.35 -3.79 -10.29
N ILE A 124 -5.36 -2.92 -10.22
CA ILE A 124 -6.58 -3.11 -11.02
C ILE A 124 -6.30 -3.02 -12.52
N ILE A 125 -5.40 -2.13 -12.97
CA ILE A 125 -5.03 -2.05 -14.39
C ILE A 125 -4.41 -3.37 -14.87
N ARG A 126 -3.52 -3.99 -14.08
CA ARG A 126 -2.95 -5.30 -14.42
C ARG A 126 -4.01 -6.41 -14.41
N LEU A 127 -4.94 -6.40 -13.45
CA LEU A 127 -6.01 -7.39 -13.39
C LEU A 127 -6.99 -7.27 -14.56
N LEU A 128 -7.33 -6.05 -14.99
CA LEU A 128 -8.15 -5.81 -16.17
C LEU A 128 -7.48 -6.39 -17.43
N ARG A 129 -6.17 -6.15 -17.58
CA ARG A 129 -5.35 -6.73 -18.66
C ARG A 129 -5.33 -8.26 -18.64
N GLU A 130 -5.06 -8.85 -17.49
CA GLU A 130 -4.98 -10.29 -17.31
C GLU A 130 -6.31 -10.99 -17.61
N ARG A 131 -7.44 -10.33 -17.33
CA ARG A 131 -8.78 -10.81 -17.66
C ARG A 131 -9.26 -10.47 -19.07
N GLY A 132 -8.50 -9.65 -19.81
CA GLY A 132 -8.87 -9.20 -21.15
C GLY A 132 -10.14 -8.34 -21.20
N ILE A 133 -10.43 -7.60 -20.12
CA ILE A 133 -11.60 -6.71 -20.00
C ILE A 133 -11.19 -5.23 -19.92
N GLU A 134 -10.12 -4.86 -20.63
CA GLU A 134 -9.57 -3.50 -20.63
C GLU A 134 -10.57 -2.46 -21.17
N GLU A 135 -11.56 -2.87 -21.97
CA GLU A 135 -12.63 -2.01 -22.49
C GLU A 135 -13.44 -1.31 -21.37
N LYS A 136 -13.44 -1.86 -20.15
CA LYS A 136 -14.03 -1.20 -18.97
C LYS A 136 -13.37 0.13 -18.64
N LEU A 137 -12.10 0.30 -18.97
CA LEU A 137 -11.41 1.58 -18.82
C LEU A 137 -12.01 2.64 -19.75
N ASP A 138 -12.28 2.28 -21.00
CA ASP A 138 -12.87 3.17 -21.99
C ASP A 138 -14.32 3.52 -21.62
N GLU A 139 -15.12 2.54 -21.17
CA GLU A 139 -16.47 2.78 -20.67
C GLU A 139 -16.50 3.79 -19.51
N VAL A 140 -15.62 3.62 -18.52
CA VAL A 140 -15.51 4.53 -17.38
C VAL A 140 -14.95 5.88 -17.81
N TYR A 141 -14.04 5.92 -18.78
CA TYR A 141 -13.49 7.15 -19.34
C TYR A 141 -14.59 7.99 -19.99
N GLU A 142 -15.40 7.40 -20.86
CA GLU A 142 -16.51 8.10 -21.51
C GLU A 142 -17.53 8.61 -20.48
N LYS A 143 -17.83 7.83 -19.43
CA LYS A 143 -18.68 8.29 -18.32
C LYS A 143 -18.06 9.46 -17.56
N CYS A 144 -16.76 9.44 -17.28
CA CYS A 144 -16.07 10.56 -16.64
C CYS A 144 -16.08 11.81 -17.54
N LYS A 145 -15.84 11.65 -18.84
CA LYS A 145 -15.85 12.74 -19.84
C LYS A 145 -17.24 13.35 -20.02
N ALA A 146 -18.29 12.54 -20.04
CA ALA A 146 -19.68 13.00 -20.12
C ALA A 146 -20.10 13.88 -18.93
N GLN A 147 -19.38 13.80 -17.81
CA GLN A 147 -19.60 14.66 -16.64
C GLN A 147 -18.79 15.96 -16.67
N GLU A 148 -17.89 16.17 -17.65
CA GLU A 148 -17.21 17.46 -17.83
C GLU A 148 -18.24 18.56 -18.15
N GLY A 149 -18.21 19.66 -17.38
CA GLY A 149 -19.14 20.79 -17.53
C GLY A 149 -20.45 20.65 -16.76
N LEU A 150 -20.73 19.50 -16.11
CA LEU A 150 -21.85 19.39 -15.17
C LEU A 150 -21.58 20.23 -13.90
N PRO A 151 -22.64 20.73 -13.24
CA PRO A 151 -22.52 21.25 -11.89
C PRO A 151 -21.89 20.20 -10.97
N LYS A 152 -20.91 20.61 -10.15
CA LYS A 152 -20.14 19.72 -9.27
C LYS A 152 -21.04 18.83 -8.40
N GLU A 153 -22.20 19.32 -8.00
CA GLU A 153 -23.20 18.62 -7.18
C GLU A 153 -23.81 17.39 -7.87
N LYS A 154 -23.75 17.34 -9.21
CA LYS A 154 -24.27 16.22 -10.01
C LYS A 154 -23.19 15.20 -10.37
N VAL A 155 -21.91 15.53 -10.18
CA VAL A 155 -20.79 14.68 -10.56
C VAL A 155 -20.67 13.50 -9.61
N LYS A 156 -20.61 12.29 -10.18
CA LYS A 156 -20.41 11.02 -9.48
C LYS A 156 -19.03 10.46 -9.77
N ASN A 157 -18.46 9.75 -8.78
CA ASN A 157 -17.20 9.02 -8.94
C ASN A 157 -17.44 7.70 -9.71
N HIS A 158 -17.17 7.69 -11.01
CA HIS A 158 -17.30 6.49 -11.84
C HIS A 158 -16.11 5.54 -11.71
N VAL A 159 -14.99 5.99 -11.16
CA VAL A 159 -13.79 5.16 -10.96
C VAL A 159 -14.06 4.01 -9.99
N LYS A 160 -15.04 4.18 -9.08
CA LYS A 160 -15.49 3.09 -8.18
C LYS A 160 -15.89 1.84 -8.97
N GLU A 161 -16.51 2.02 -10.14
CA GLU A 161 -16.95 0.92 -10.99
C GLU A 161 -15.80 0.00 -11.41
N LEU A 162 -14.57 0.51 -11.53
CA LEU A 162 -13.40 -0.31 -11.85
C LEU A 162 -12.95 -1.16 -10.65
N TYR A 163 -13.00 -0.59 -9.44
CA TYR A 163 -12.64 -1.32 -8.22
C TYR A 163 -13.69 -2.36 -7.84
N ASP A 164 -14.97 -2.10 -8.14
CA ASP A 164 -16.09 -3.01 -7.84
C ASP A 164 -16.07 -4.31 -8.68
N LEU A 165 -15.23 -4.37 -9.75
CA LEU A 165 -15.02 -5.57 -10.57
C LEU A 165 -14.13 -6.63 -9.88
N PHE A 166 -13.47 -6.28 -8.79
CA PHE A 166 -12.47 -7.11 -8.12
C PHE A 166 -12.75 -7.24 -6.63
N ASP A 167 -12.45 -8.41 -6.10
CA ASP A 167 -12.47 -8.60 -4.65
C ASP A 167 -11.30 -7.84 -3.97
N TYR A 168 -11.51 -7.39 -2.74
CA TYR A 168 -10.48 -6.67 -1.97
C TYR A 168 -9.20 -7.51 -1.79
N GLY A 169 -9.34 -8.82 -1.57
CA GLY A 169 -8.24 -9.77 -1.43
C GLY A 169 -7.51 -10.01 -2.75
N GLU A 170 -8.23 -10.00 -3.87
CA GLU A 170 -7.62 -10.12 -5.21
C GLU A 170 -6.72 -8.91 -5.53
N VAL A 171 -7.22 -7.69 -5.29
CA VAL A 171 -6.41 -6.47 -5.43
C VAL A 171 -5.21 -6.51 -4.49
N THR A 172 -5.39 -6.96 -3.24
CA THR A 172 -4.30 -7.11 -2.26
C THR A 172 -3.22 -8.07 -2.77
N LYS A 173 -3.62 -9.23 -3.31
CA LYS A 173 -2.69 -10.21 -3.86
C LYS A 173 -1.91 -9.63 -5.05
N LYS A 174 -2.59 -8.91 -5.95
CA LYS A 174 -1.93 -8.25 -7.07
C LYS A 174 -0.98 -7.14 -6.61
N ILE A 175 -1.33 -6.39 -5.57
CA ILE A 175 -0.40 -5.43 -4.96
C ILE A 175 0.84 -6.13 -4.41
N ALA A 176 0.67 -7.26 -3.71
CA ALA A 176 1.80 -8.06 -3.21
C ALA A 176 2.73 -8.48 -4.35
N GLU A 177 2.19 -8.92 -5.49
CA GLU A 177 2.97 -9.23 -6.69
C GLU A 177 3.71 -8.00 -7.24
N ILE A 178 3.07 -6.83 -7.29
CA ILE A 178 3.69 -5.59 -7.81
C ILE A 178 4.86 -5.13 -6.95
N VAL A 179 4.69 -5.15 -5.62
CA VAL A 179 5.72 -4.71 -4.67
C VAL A 179 6.79 -5.77 -4.43
N THR A 180 6.59 -7.00 -4.90
CA THR A 180 7.59 -8.05 -4.83
C THR A 180 8.73 -7.75 -5.82
N PRO A 181 9.98 -7.62 -5.36
CA PRO A 181 11.12 -7.45 -6.23
C PRO A 181 11.43 -8.74 -6.99
N GLU A 182 12.01 -8.63 -8.17
CA GLU A 182 12.52 -9.79 -8.89
C GLU A 182 13.73 -10.40 -8.16
N ASN A 183 13.94 -11.70 -8.36
CA ASN A 183 15.09 -12.46 -7.86
C ASN A 183 15.25 -12.51 -6.34
N ILE A 184 14.14 -12.43 -5.58
CA ILE A 184 14.14 -12.77 -4.15
C ILE A 184 13.62 -14.19 -3.94
N ILE A 185 14.13 -14.85 -2.89
CA ILE A 185 13.72 -16.19 -2.47
C ILE A 185 12.46 -16.19 -1.60
N PRO A 186 12.34 -15.33 -0.54
CA PRO A 186 11.16 -15.38 0.32
C PRO A 186 9.89 -14.97 -0.43
N SER A 187 8.78 -15.64 -0.12
CA SER A 187 7.47 -15.18 -0.55
C SER A 187 7.07 -13.91 0.19
N VAL A 188 6.35 -13.02 -0.50
CA VAL A 188 5.86 -11.75 0.04
C VAL A 188 4.34 -11.79 0.10
N GLU A 189 3.79 -11.41 1.23
CA GLU A 189 2.36 -11.17 1.41
C GLU A 189 2.15 -9.74 1.91
N VAL A 190 1.03 -9.14 1.52
CA VAL A 190 0.60 -7.84 2.01
C VAL A 190 -0.74 -8.01 2.70
N VAL A 191 -0.87 -7.44 3.90
CA VAL A 191 -2.09 -7.39 4.69
C VAL A 191 -2.42 -5.93 4.91
N TYR A 192 -3.65 -5.54 4.56
CA TYR A 192 -4.15 -4.20 4.83
C TYR A 192 -5.10 -4.21 6.00
N GLN A 193 -5.08 -3.15 6.80
CA GLN A 193 -6.21 -2.82 7.68
C GLN A 193 -7.49 -2.71 6.85
N THR A 194 -8.60 -3.19 7.40
CA THR A 194 -9.90 -3.08 6.73
C THR A 194 -10.48 -1.69 6.92
N LEU A 195 -11.34 -1.26 5.99
CA LEU A 195 -12.03 0.03 6.12
C LEU A 195 -12.93 0.06 7.37
N GLU A 196 -13.61 -1.05 7.67
CA GLU A 196 -14.39 -1.21 8.90
C GLU A 196 -13.50 -1.13 10.15
N GLY A 197 -12.36 -1.83 10.14
CA GLY A 197 -11.38 -1.78 11.22
C GLY A 197 -10.85 -0.36 11.47
N LEU A 198 -10.59 0.41 10.41
CA LEU A 198 -10.22 1.81 10.51
C LEU A 198 -11.32 2.63 11.20
N HIS A 199 -12.58 2.48 10.79
CA HIS A 199 -13.70 3.21 11.40
C HIS A 199 -13.92 2.82 12.87
N ASN A 200 -13.74 1.55 13.22
CA ASN A 200 -13.82 1.08 14.60
C ASN A 200 -12.68 1.63 15.48
N ALA A 201 -11.47 1.77 14.92
CA ALA A 201 -10.32 2.33 15.63
C ALA A 201 -10.37 3.86 15.74
N CYS A 202 -10.96 4.55 14.76
CA CYS A 202 -10.98 6.01 14.65
C CYS A 202 -12.41 6.58 14.64
N THR A 203 -13.19 6.28 15.68
CA THR A 203 -14.63 6.60 15.77
C THR A 203 -15.01 8.07 15.50
N ASN A 204 -14.14 9.01 15.86
CA ASN A 204 -14.39 10.45 15.70
C ASN A 204 -13.84 11.05 14.39
N ASN A 205 -13.07 10.28 13.61
CA ASN A 205 -12.42 10.75 12.38
C ASN A 205 -13.00 10.01 11.18
N LYS A 206 -13.84 10.69 10.40
CA LYS A 206 -14.62 10.10 9.30
C LYS A 206 -13.98 10.26 7.91
N GLY A 207 -12.74 10.71 7.84
CA GLY A 207 -12.08 10.98 6.57
C GLY A 207 -11.57 9.70 5.93
N ASP A 208 -12.33 9.13 4.98
CA ASP A 208 -12.01 7.85 4.34
C ASP A 208 -12.00 7.88 2.80
N TRP A 209 -12.22 9.05 2.20
CA TRP A 209 -12.56 9.20 0.77
C TRP A 209 -11.49 8.64 -0.19
N TYR A 210 -10.21 8.70 0.17
CA TYR A 210 -9.13 8.14 -0.66
C TYR A 210 -9.01 6.61 -0.54
N PHE A 211 -9.70 5.99 0.42
CA PHE A 211 -9.88 4.54 0.52
C PHE A 211 -11.23 4.10 -0.07
N SER A 212 -12.32 4.79 0.31
CA SER A 212 -13.71 4.40 0.04
C SER A 212 -14.23 4.91 -1.32
N GLY A 213 -13.64 6.00 -1.83
CA GLY A 213 -14.11 6.72 -3.00
C GLY A 213 -15.33 7.61 -2.72
N ASN A 214 -15.75 7.73 -1.46
CA ASN A 214 -16.89 8.54 -1.04
C ASN A 214 -16.40 9.92 -0.57
N PHE A 215 -16.34 10.88 -1.49
CA PHE A 215 -15.86 12.22 -1.16
C PHE A 215 -16.88 13.02 -0.35
N PRO A 216 -16.45 13.73 0.73
CA PRO A 216 -17.35 14.52 1.56
C PRO A 216 -17.83 15.80 0.86
N THR A 217 -17.15 16.25 -0.20
CA THR A 217 -17.58 17.41 -1.00
C THR A 217 -17.78 17.04 -2.46
N PRO A 218 -18.73 17.68 -3.16
CA PRO A 218 -18.96 17.41 -4.59
C PRO A 218 -17.72 17.65 -5.46
N GLY A 219 -16.86 18.59 -5.08
CA GLY A 219 -15.60 18.86 -5.78
C GLY A 219 -14.63 17.67 -5.79
N GLY A 220 -14.67 16.80 -4.77
CA GLY A 220 -13.83 15.61 -4.73
C GLY A 220 -14.16 14.61 -5.84
N ASN A 221 -15.44 14.46 -6.18
CA ASN A 221 -15.87 13.63 -7.31
C ASN A 221 -15.36 14.18 -8.66
N CYS A 222 -15.25 15.51 -8.79
CA CYS A 222 -14.63 16.12 -9.97
C CYS A 222 -13.14 15.77 -10.06
N VAL A 223 -12.41 15.82 -8.93
CA VAL A 223 -10.97 15.55 -8.88
C VAL A 223 -10.66 14.10 -9.22
N VAL A 224 -11.38 13.13 -8.66
CA VAL A 224 -11.16 11.70 -8.97
C VAL A 224 -11.40 11.40 -10.45
N ASN A 225 -12.50 11.91 -11.02
CA ASN A 225 -12.78 11.76 -12.45
C ASN A 225 -11.72 12.44 -13.31
N LYS A 226 -11.28 13.65 -12.92
CA LYS A 226 -10.24 14.37 -13.67
C LYS A 226 -8.89 13.66 -13.60
N SER A 227 -8.53 13.09 -12.45
CA SER A 227 -7.30 12.30 -12.29
C SER A 227 -7.32 11.05 -13.17
N PHE A 228 -8.48 10.37 -13.26
CA PHE A 228 -8.66 9.24 -14.16
C PHE A 228 -8.61 9.63 -15.64
N ILE A 229 -9.26 10.72 -16.04
CA ILE A 229 -9.16 11.28 -17.41
C ILE A 229 -7.70 11.60 -17.75
N ASN A 230 -6.97 12.26 -16.84
CA ASN A 230 -5.56 12.58 -17.04
C ASN A 230 -4.73 11.31 -17.23
N TYR A 231 -5.00 10.25 -16.47
CA TYR A 231 -4.34 8.96 -16.64
C TYR A 231 -4.60 8.36 -18.03
N MET A 232 -5.87 8.28 -18.47
CA MET A 232 -6.25 7.74 -19.77
C MET A 232 -5.67 8.56 -20.94
N GLU A 233 -5.58 9.89 -20.78
CA GLU A 233 -5.00 10.80 -21.77
C GLU A 233 -3.47 10.91 -21.67
N ASN A 234 -2.80 10.09 -20.85
CA ASN A 234 -1.35 10.11 -20.62
C ASN A 234 -0.79 11.47 -20.17
N LYS A 235 -1.59 12.24 -19.42
CA LYS A 235 -1.21 13.56 -18.89
C LYS A 235 -0.65 13.44 -17.48
N ASN A 236 0.61 13.80 -17.30
CA ASN A 236 1.28 13.75 -15.99
C ASN A 236 1.06 15.01 -15.13
N VAL A 237 -0.19 15.47 -15.01
CA VAL A 237 -0.57 16.70 -14.32
C VAL A 237 -1.48 16.43 -13.12
N ARG A 238 -1.50 17.36 -12.14
CA ARG A 238 -2.44 17.29 -11.02
C ARG A 238 -3.87 17.46 -11.51
N ALA A 239 -4.82 16.91 -10.77
CA ALA A 239 -6.24 16.92 -11.11
C ALA A 239 -6.98 18.18 -10.59
N TYR A 240 -6.28 19.10 -9.94
CA TYR A 240 -6.76 20.39 -9.43
C TYR A 240 -5.63 21.44 -9.46
#